data_AF-A0A151RZY6-F1
#
_entry.id   AF-A0A151RZY6-F1
#
_cell.length_a   1.000
_cell.length_b   1.000
_cell.length_c   1.000
_cell.angle_alpha   90.00
_cell.angle_beta   90.00
_cell.angle_gamma   90.00
#
_symmetry.space_group_name_H-M   'P 1'
#
loop_
_entity.id
_entity.type
_entity.pdbx_description
1 polymer ?
#
loop_
_entity_poly.entity_id
_entity_poly.type
_entity_poly.pdbx_seq_one_letter_code
_entity_poly.pdbx_strand_id
1 'polypeptide(L)'
;MRLNLEKYTFGVQGGRFLGFMITSKGIKENPKKCEAIIQMQNPQNVKDVQRLARRLASLSKFIPKLAEKADPIFNLLKKPKHFQWTEQCEKAFTTFKNLLGTPPILKKPDYHFDLLLYLIVAENAISATLVQNPGRTQVPIYFITRVL
;
A
#
# COMPACT_ATOMS: atom_id res chain seq x y z
N MET A 1 -31.26 9.17 17.35
CA MET A 1 -30.20 8.99 16.32
C MET A 1 -30.76 9.45 14.98
N ARG A 2 -30.07 10.33 14.22
CA ARG A 2 -30.50 10.79 12.87
C ARG A 2 -29.50 10.30 11.82
N LEU A 3 -30.00 9.73 10.72
CA LEU A 3 -29.18 9.18 9.64
C LEU A 3 -29.13 10.20 8.48
N ASN A 4 -27.95 10.41 7.89
CA ASN A 4 -27.79 11.18 6.66
C ASN A 4 -27.93 10.24 5.45
N LEU A 5 -29.13 10.17 4.86
CA LEU A 5 -29.49 9.26 3.75
C LEU A 5 -28.56 9.36 2.53
N GLU A 6 -27.97 10.52 2.24
CA GLU A 6 -27.05 10.72 1.10
C GLU A 6 -25.72 9.97 1.27
N LYS A 7 -25.38 9.56 2.48
CA LYS A 7 -24.11 8.87 2.80
C LYS A 7 -24.27 7.36 2.93
N TYR A 8 -25.48 6.82 2.77
CA TYR A 8 -25.73 5.38 2.89
C TYR A 8 -25.78 4.71 1.53
N THR A 9 -25.38 3.44 1.53
CA THR A 9 -25.49 2.54 0.39
C THR A 9 -26.03 1.22 0.91
N PHE A 10 -27.10 0.70 0.27
CA PHE A 10 -27.77 -0.53 0.69
C PHE A 10 -27.84 -1.52 -0.47
N GLY A 11 -27.75 -2.82 -0.18
CA GLY A 11 -27.92 -3.88 -1.19
C GLY A 11 -26.85 -3.94 -2.28
N VAL A 12 -25.68 -3.29 -2.10
CA VAL A 12 -24.60 -3.25 -3.09
C VAL A 12 -23.63 -4.42 -2.94
N GLN A 13 -23.07 -4.91 -4.05
CA GLN A 13 -22.05 -5.97 -4.05
C GLN A 13 -20.67 -5.51 -3.52
N GLY A 14 -20.48 -4.19 -3.41
CA GLY A 14 -19.33 -3.56 -2.81
C GLY A 14 -19.52 -2.07 -2.64
N GLY A 15 -18.79 -1.46 -1.71
CA GLY A 15 -18.98 -0.07 -1.33
C GLY A 15 -17.81 0.52 -0.56
N ARG A 16 -17.82 1.84 -0.39
CA ARG A 16 -16.79 2.54 0.38
C ARG A 16 -17.11 2.45 1.88
N PHE A 17 -16.15 2.00 2.68
CA PHE A 17 -16.27 1.95 4.14
C PHE A 17 -14.93 2.29 4.80
N LEU A 18 -14.94 3.23 5.76
CA LEU A 18 -13.74 3.70 6.48
C LEU A 18 -12.53 4.05 5.57
N GLY A 19 -12.82 4.57 4.38
CA GLY A 19 -11.79 4.97 3.41
C GLY A 19 -11.24 3.84 2.52
N PHE A 20 -11.77 2.62 2.63
CA PHE A 20 -11.46 1.47 1.77
C PHE A 20 -12.65 1.09 0.88
N MET A 21 -12.42 0.26 -0.13
CA MET A 21 -13.45 -0.36 -0.96
C MET A 21 -13.65 -1.81 -0.50
N ILE A 22 -14.82 -2.12 0.05
CA ILE A 22 -15.17 -3.47 0.50
C ILE A 22 -15.93 -4.16 -0.63
N THR A 23 -15.53 -5.38 -0.98
CA THR A 23 -16.24 -6.21 -1.96
C THR A 23 -16.36 -7.64 -1.45
N SER A 24 -17.17 -8.47 -2.13
CA SER A 24 -17.24 -9.91 -1.86
C SER A 24 -15.91 -10.65 -1.97
N LYS A 25 -14.94 -10.10 -2.72
CA LYS A 25 -13.60 -10.67 -2.87
C LYS A 25 -12.62 -10.27 -1.76
N GLY A 26 -12.94 -9.26 -0.96
CA GLY A 26 -12.10 -8.74 0.11
C GLY A 26 -12.04 -7.21 0.15
N ILE A 27 -11.01 -6.69 0.80
CA ILE A 27 -10.75 -5.26 0.97
C ILE A 27 -9.82 -4.80 -0.14
N LYS A 28 -10.23 -3.73 -0.83
CA LYS A 28 -9.44 -3.02 -1.84
C LYS A 28 -9.10 -1.63 -1.34
N GLU A 29 -7.96 -1.10 -1.78
CA GLU A 29 -7.69 0.32 -1.60
C GLU A 29 -8.63 1.18 -2.44
N ASN A 30 -8.86 2.41 -1.98
CA ASN A 30 -9.58 3.42 -2.72
C ASN A 30 -8.82 3.80 -4.01
N PRO A 31 -9.41 3.57 -5.20
CA PRO A 31 -8.77 3.87 -6.49
C PRO A 31 -8.25 5.30 -6.59
N LYS A 32 -8.98 6.28 -6.01
CA LYS A 32 -8.57 7.69 -5.99
C LYS A 32 -7.21 7.92 -5.32
N LYS A 33 -6.87 7.14 -4.28
CA LYS A 33 -5.56 7.26 -3.63
C LYS A 33 -4.45 6.65 -4.49
N CYS A 34 -4.72 5.52 -5.14
CA CYS A 34 -3.77 4.89 -6.07
C CYS A 34 -3.50 5.78 -7.28
N GLU A 35 -4.57 6.27 -7.93
CA GLU A 35 -4.52 7.18 -9.08
C GLU A 35 -3.70 8.44 -8.78
N ALA A 36 -3.84 8.99 -7.57
CA ALA A 36 -3.07 10.17 -7.16
C ALA A 36 -1.55 9.96 -7.18
N ILE A 37 -1.06 8.72 -7.00
CA ILE A 37 0.36 8.37 -7.12
C ILE A 37 0.71 7.97 -8.56
N ILE A 38 -0.16 7.21 -9.23
CA ILE A 38 0.04 6.79 -10.63
C ILE A 38 0.23 8.01 -11.54
N GLN A 39 -0.62 9.01 -11.38
CA GLN A 39 -0.61 10.25 -12.17
C GLN A 39 0.39 11.30 -11.65
N MET A 40 1.09 11.02 -10.55
CA MET A 40 2.06 11.95 -9.99
C MET A 40 3.31 12.01 -10.88
N GLN A 41 3.77 13.22 -11.18
CA GLN A 41 5.08 13.44 -11.78
C GLN A 41 6.19 13.06 -10.81
N ASN A 42 7.37 12.74 -11.31
CA ASN A 42 8.52 12.44 -10.46
C ASN A 42 8.82 13.63 -9.52
N PRO A 43 9.05 13.39 -8.22
CA PRO A 43 9.39 14.43 -7.26
C PRO A 43 10.58 15.29 -7.69
N GLN A 44 10.42 16.62 -7.65
CA GLN A 44 11.47 17.56 -8.07
C GLN A 44 12.20 18.21 -6.89
N ASN A 45 11.69 18.02 -5.67
CA ASN A 45 12.28 18.57 -4.46
C ASN A 45 11.87 17.75 -3.23
N VAL A 46 12.47 18.08 -2.08
CA VAL A 46 12.21 17.41 -0.80
C VAL A 46 10.73 17.48 -0.39
N LYS A 47 10.02 18.58 -0.69
CA LYS A 47 8.59 18.71 -0.35
C LYS A 47 7.73 17.73 -1.16
N ASP A 48 8.05 17.52 -2.43
CA ASP A 48 7.39 16.51 -3.27
C ASP A 48 7.65 15.09 -2.76
N VAL A 49 8.88 14.81 -2.31
CA VAL A 49 9.20 13.52 -1.68
C VAL A 49 8.43 13.32 -0.38
N GLN A 50 8.32 14.34 0.48
CA GLN A 50 7.50 14.27 1.69
C GLN A 50 6.03 13.99 1.36
N ARG A 51 5.50 14.63 0.31
CA ARG A 51 4.14 14.39 -0.18
C ARG A 51 3.96 12.94 -0.66
N LEU A 52 4.91 12.43 -1.43
CA LEU A 52 4.93 11.04 -1.88
C LEU A 52 5.00 10.07 -0.69
N ALA A 53 5.92 10.30 0.25
CA ALA A 53 6.07 9.47 1.45
C ALA A 53 4.78 9.39 2.27
N ARG A 54 4.09 10.52 2.47
CA ARG A 54 2.79 10.55 3.17
C ARG A 54 1.72 9.75 2.42
N ARG A 55 1.68 9.85 1.08
CA ARG A 55 0.75 9.08 0.25
C ARG A 55 1.05 7.58 0.34
N LEU A 56 2.31 7.18 0.21
CA LEU A 56 2.74 5.77 0.35
C LEU A 56 2.43 5.23 1.75
N ALA A 57 2.69 6.00 2.81
CA ALA A 57 2.35 5.60 4.17
C ALA A 57 0.84 5.31 4.35
N SER A 58 -0.02 6.12 3.72
CA SER A 58 -1.47 5.90 3.73
C SER A 58 -1.92 4.62 3.01
N LEU A 59 -1.04 4.05 2.17
CA LEU A 59 -1.25 2.83 1.38
C LEU A 59 -0.48 1.62 1.91
N SER A 60 0.26 1.77 3.02
CA SER A 60 1.17 0.76 3.57
C SER A 60 0.55 -0.64 3.71
N LYS A 61 -0.74 -0.72 4.05
CA LYS A 61 -1.47 -1.99 4.19
C LYS A 61 -1.59 -2.80 2.90
N PHE A 62 -1.42 -2.19 1.73
CA PHE A 62 -1.58 -2.82 0.42
C PHE A 62 -0.26 -2.94 -0.34
N ILE A 63 0.86 -2.52 0.24
CA ILE A 63 2.16 -2.50 -0.42
C ILE A 63 3.10 -3.46 0.32
N PRO A 64 3.36 -4.66 -0.20
CA PRO A 64 4.35 -5.55 0.39
C PRO A 64 5.74 -4.93 0.33
N LYS A 65 6.49 -5.04 1.43
CA LYS A 65 7.88 -4.56 1.56
C LYS A 65 8.02 -3.07 1.25
N LEU A 66 7.11 -2.25 1.79
CA LEU A 66 7.04 -0.83 1.44
C LEU A 66 8.35 -0.12 1.74
N ALA A 67 8.91 -0.30 2.93
CA ALA A 67 10.12 0.42 3.35
C ALA A 67 11.30 0.07 2.44
N GLU A 68 11.54 -1.22 2.20
CA GLU A 68 12.65 -1.69 1.36
C GLU A 68 12.52 -1.18 -0.08
N LYS A 69 11.29 -1.10 -0.62
CA LYS A 69 11.05 -0.52 -1.94
C LYS A 69 11.19 1.00 -1.95
N ALA A 70 10.86 1.66 -0.85
CA ALA A 70 10.90 3.11 -0.72
C ALA A 70 12.26 3.64 -0.28
N ASP A 71 13.19 2.79 0.13
CA ASP A 71 14.51 3.16 0.66
C ASP A 71 15.23 4.22 -0.20
N PRO A 72 15.35 4.06 -1.54
CA PRO A 72 15.98 5.08 -2.39
C PRO A 72 15.31 6.45 -2.28
N ILE A 73 13.98 6.47 -2.22
CA ILE A 73 13.16 7.69 -2.14
C ILE A 73 13.26 8.31 -0.75
N PHE A 74 13.17 7.50 0.31
CA PHE A 74 13.22 7.98 1.70
C PHE A 74 14.61 8.47 2.10
N ASN A 75 15.67 7.95 1.49
CA ASN A 75 17.01 8.48 1.69
C ASN A 75 17.16 9.94 1.21
N LEU A 76 16.37 10.40 0.24
CA LEU A 76 16.33 11.82 -0.16
C LEU A 76 15.81 12.75 0.95
N LEU A 77 15.00 12.22 1.88
CA LEU A 77 14.53 12.99 3.05
C LEU A 77 15.63 13.18 4.10
N LYS A 78 16.60 12.26 4.16
CA LYS A 78 17.73 12.31 5.11
C LYS A 78 18.80 13.33 4.69
N LYS A 79 18.91 13.64 3.38
CA LYS A 79 19.95 14.52 2.81
C LYS A 79 19.35 15.71 2.05
N PRO A 80 18.61 16.63 2.71
CA PRO A 80 17.85 17.67 2.03
C PRO A 80 18.71 18.70 1.25
N LYS A 81 19.99 18.88 1.63
CA LYS A 81 20.91 19.82 0.96
C LYS A 81 21.46 19.31 -0.38
N HIS A 82 21.37 18.00 -0.65
CA HIS A 82 21.88 17.35 -1.86
C HIS A 82 20.76 16.55 -2.52
N PHE A 83 19.63 17.21 -2.76
CA PHE A 83 18.51 16.57 -3.44
C PHE A 83 18.91 16.23 -4.88
N GLN A 84 18.92 14.94 -5.20
CA GLN A 84 19.11 14.45 -6.55
C GLN A 84 18.19 13.26 -6.76
N TRP A 85 17.24 13.41 -7.69
CA TRP A 85 16.39 12.29 -8.10
C TRP A 85 17.19 11.33 -8.98
N THR A 86 17.61 10.19 -8.42
CA THR A 86 18.47 9.22 -9.09
C THR A 86 17.66 8.20 -9.90
N GLU A 87 18.32 7.46 -10.80
CA GLU A 87 17.70 6.34 -11.52
C GLU A 87 17.10 5.29 -10.58
N GLN A 88 17.76 5.04 -9.43
CA GLN A 88 17.22 4.15 -8.39
C GLN A 88 15.90 4.68 -7.79
N CYS A 89 15.78 6.00 -7.61
CA CYS A 89 14.54 6.62 -7.16
C CYS A 89 13.43 6.48 -8.22
N GLU A 90 13.76 6.69 -9.49
CA GLU A 90 12.82 6.53 -10.60
C GLU A 90 12.34 5.08 -10.73
N LYS A 91 13.25 4.11 -10.61
CA LYS A 91 12.91 2.68 -10.63
C LYS A 91 12.01 2.29 -9.46
N ALA A 92 12.31 2.78 -8.25
CA ALA A 92 11.48 2.58 -7.07
C ALA A 92 10.07 3.20 -7.27
N PHE A 93 10.01 4.43 -7.78
CA PHE A 93 8.74 5.13 -8.02
C PHE A 93 7.90 4.42 -9.08
N THR A 94 8.50 4.00 -10.19
CA THR A 94 7.87 3.19 -11.24
C THR A 94 7.34 1.87 -10.69
N THR A 95 8.11 1.21 -9.82
CA THR A 95 7.66 -0.01 -9.13
C THR A 95 6.39 0.23 -8.32
N PHE A 96 6.30 1.36 -7.59
CA PHE A 96 5.08 1.72 -6.88
C PHE A 96 3.92 2.01 -7.82
N LYS A 97 4.14 2.75 -8.91
CA LYS A 97 3.07 3.01 -9.90
C LYS A 97 2.49 1.72 -10.47
N ASN A 98 3.35 0.78 -10.85
CA ASN A 98 2.92 -0.51 -11.39
C ASN A 98 2.12 -1.31 -10.37
N LEU A 99 2.61 -1.40 -9.13
CA LEU A 99 1.92 -2.11 -8.04
C LEU A 99 0.55 -1.48 -7.73
N LEU A 100 0.47 -0.15 -7.76
CA LEU A 100 -0.77 0.59 -7.49
C LEU A 100 -1.74 0.60 -8.66
N GLY A 101 -1.30 0.25 -9.88
CA GLY A 101 -2.17 0.01 -11.02
C GLY A 101 -3.05 -1.23 -10.82
N THR A 102 -2.52 -2.25 -10.14
CA THR A 102 -3.23 -3.48 -9.79
C THR A 102 -2.99 -3.85 -8.32
N PRO A 103 -3.48 -3.02 -7.36
CA PRO A 103 -3.20 -3.22 -5.95
C PRO A 103 -3.83 -4.54 -5.48
N PRO A 104 -3.17 -5.27 -4.55
CA PRO A 104 -3.68 -6.54 -4.08
C PRO A 104 -5.03 -6.37 -3.37
N ILE A 105 -5.88 -7.38 -3.50
CA ILE A 105 -7.12 -7.49 -2.71
C ILE A 105 -6.76 -8.26 -1.45
N LEU A 106 -6.93 -7.64 -0.28
CA LEU A 106 -6.72 -8.31 1.00
C LEU A 106 -7.97 -9.10 1.37
N LYS A 107 -7.82 -10.40 1.62
CA LYS A 107 -8.95 -11.22 2.05
C LYS A 107 -9.14 -11.15 3.56
N LYS A 108 -10.38 -11.32 4.00
CA LYS A 108 -10.68 -11.62 5.40
C LYS A 108 -10.09 -13.01 5.71
N PRO A 109 -9.46 -13.21 6.88
CA PRO A 109 -9.05 -14.53 7.34
C PRO A 109 -10.24 -15.49 7.38
N ASP A 110 -10.05 -16.69 6.84
CA ASP A 110 -10.97 -17.81 6.98
C ASP A 110 -10.45 -18.76 8.07
N TYR A 111 -11.26 -19.04 9.08
CA TYR A 111 -10.87 -19.81 10.26
C TYR A 111 -10.60 -21.30 9.97
N HIS A 112 -10.94 -21.79 8.78
CA HIS A 112 -10.67 -23.17 8.37
C HIS A 112 -9.27 -23.38 7.78
N PHE A 113 -8.50 -22.31 7.55
CA PHE A 113 -7.17 -22.38 6.96
C PHE A 113 -6.12 -21.75 7.88
N ASP A 114 -4.96 -22.39 7.94
CA ASP A 114 -3.82 -21.85 8.68
C ASP A 114 -3.37 -20.51 8.11
N LEU A 115 -2.95 -19.63 9.01
CA LEU A 115 -2.29 -18.38 8.67
C LEU A 115 -0.78 -18.62 8.56
N LEU A 116 -0.23 -18.26 7.40
CA LEU A 116 1.21 -18.33 7.15
C LEU A 116 1.81 -16.94 7.22
N LEU A 117 2.89 -16.81 7.99
CA LEU A 117 3.65 -15.56 8.12
C LEU A 117 4.96 -15.67 7.35
N TYR A 118 5.11 -14.86 6.31
CA TYR A 118 6.39 -14.66 5.64
C TYR A 118 7.08 -13.43 6.23
N LEU A 119 8.27 -13.63 6.80
CA LEU A 119 9.08 -12.57 7.39
C LEU A 119 10.31 -12.31 6.52
N ILE A 120 10.64 -11.04 6.34
CA ILE A 120 11.86 -10.59 5.68
C ILE A 120 12.52 -9.55 6.59
N VAL A 121 13.80 -9.75 6.86
CA VAL A 121 14.64 -8.81 7.60
C VAL A 121 15.66 -8.25 6.61
N ALA A 122 15.62 -6.95 6.39
CA ALA A 122 16.60 -6.20 5.64
C ALA A 122 17.40 -5.30 6.60
N GLU A 123 18.45 -4.66 6.09
CA GLU A 123 19.33 -3.79 6.88
C GLU A 123 18.58 -2.67 7.61
N ASN A 124 17.64 -2.01 6.93
CA ASN A 124 16.91 -0.84 7.45
C ASN A 124 15.42 -1.10 7.75
N ALA A 125 14.94 -2.33 7.58
CA ALA A 125 13.51 -2.62 7.73
C ALA A 125 13.21 -4.09 7.99
N ILE A 126 12.09 -4.33 8.67
CA ILE A 126 11.46 -5.65 8.81
C ILE A 126 10.09 -5.60 8.14
N SER A 127 9.83 -6.57 7.27
CA SER A 127 8.55 -6.74 6.60
C SER A 127 7.95 -8.10 6.88
N ALA A 128 6.64 -8.13 7.09
CA ALA A 128 5.91 -9.37 7.21
C ALA A 128 4.66 -9.36 6.32
N THR A 129 4.35 -10.54 5.78
CA THR A 129 3.13 -10.79 5.00
C THR A 129 2.39 -11.96 5.61
N LEU A 130 1.12 -11.74 5.93
CA LEU A 130 0.21 -12.77 6.39
C LEU A 130 -0.59 -13.28 5.19
N VAL A 131 -0.58 -14.58 4.94
CA VAL A 131 -1.34 -15.23 3.85
C VAL A 131 -2.11 -16.46 4.33
N GLN A 132 -3.06 -16.92 3.52
CA GLN A 132 -3.68 -18.25 3.64
C GLN A 132 -3.58 -18.99 2.29
N ASN A 133 -3.66 -20.32 2.30
CA ASN A 133 -3.55 -21.14 1.09
C ASN A 133 -4.82 -21.98 0.83
N PRO A 134 -6.00 -21.38 0.64
CA PRO A 134 -7.20 -22.14 0.27
C PRO A 134 -7.01 -22.76 -1.11
N GLY A 135 -6.98 -24.09 -1.19
CA GLY A 135 -6.93 -24.82 -2.47
C GLY A 135 -5.68 -24.54 -3.31
N ARG A 136 -4.50 -24.45 -2.68
CA ARG A 136 -3.17 -24.24 -3.30
C ARG A 136 -2.87 -22.83 -3.86
N THR A 137 -3.80 -21.87 -3.78
CA THR A 137 -3.51 -20.47 -4.13
C THR A 137 -3.23 -19.65 -2.87
N GLN A 138 -2.09 -18.95 -2.81
CA GLN A 138 -1.83 -18.03 -1.70
C GLN A 138 -2.67 -16.76 -1.84
N VAL A 139 -3.41 -16.43 -0.79
CA VAL A 139 -4.21 -15.20 -0.71
C VAL A 139 -3.66 -14.27 0.37
N PRO A 140 -3.36 -13.00 0.06
CA PRO A 140 -2.84 -12.07 1.05
C PRO A 140 -3.95 -11.64 2.00
N ILE A 141 -3.65 -11.70 3.30
CA ILE A 141 -4.51 -11.24 4.38
C ILE A 141 -4.06 -9.86 4.87
N TYR A 142 -2.76 -9.69 5.07
CA TYR A 142 -2.21 -8.44 5.61
C TYR A 142 -0.74 -8.25 5.22
N PHE A 143 -0.36 -7.00 4.96
CA PHE A 143 1.04 -6.59 4.79
C PHE A 143 1.41 -5.61 5.91
N ILE A 144 2.61 -5.79 6.47
CA ILE A 144 3.19 -4.84 7.41
C ILE A 144 4.67 -4.68 7.14
N THR A 145 5.14 -3.44 7.25
CA THR A 145 6.56 -3.12 7.22
C THR A 145 6.87 -2.12 8.32
N ARG A 146 8.00 -2.29 8.98
CA ARG A 146 8.54 -1.39 9.99
C ARG A 146 9.98 -1.03 9.60
N VAL A 147 10.25 0.27 9.51
CA VAL A 147 11.61 0.81 9.39
C VAL A 147 12.32 0.65 10.74
N LEU A 148 13.58 0.23 10.72
CA LEU A 148 14.42 0.07 11.91
C LEU A 148 15.11 1.38 12.32
#